data_AF-A0A6C2U238-F1
#
_entry.id   AF-A0A6C2U238-F1
#
_cell.length_a   1.000
_cell.length_b   1.000
_cell.length_c   1.000
_cell.angle_alpha   90.00
_cell.angle_beta   90.00
_cell.angle_gamma   90.00
#
_symmetry.space_group_name_H-M   'P 1'
#
loop_
_entity.id
_entity.type
_entity.pdbx_description
1 polymer ?
#
loop_
_entity_poly.entity_id
_entity_poly.type
_entity_poly.pdbx_seq_one_letter_code
_entity_poly.pdbx_strand_id
1 'polypeptide(L)'
;MYNPIQGGSWDRVPAKVRDFKKTSKKLYAKIEPRHWASGKLCPEMVMEEAIVLDGSVARISFRMSYAGEDQGEARHQELPAVFIDGALPNFFYEKAGVLTNEAPRILAENGREGVDGLGLGASTSEWVAYLDDDGWGVGIYTPGTTEFTAYRARGDGTTGEKGSACSYVAPLRTFSLTKGLEVKYDVYLTIGTLDEIKGRFEKLKQ
;
A
#
# COMPACT_ATOMS: atom_id res chain seq x y z
N MET A 1 -18.82 6.21 7.16
CA MET A 1 -17.38 6.34 7.47
C MET A 1 -16.73 7.03 6.28
N TYR A 2 -16.00 8.12 6.53
CA TYR A 2 -15.29 8.85 5.49
C TYR A 2 -14.06 8.05 5.03
N ASN A 3 -13.94 7.80 3.73
CA ASN A 3 -12.89 6.96 3.15
C ASN A 3 -12.40 7.53 1.80
N PRO A 4 -11.53 8.56 1.81
CA PRO A 4 -10.98 9.19 0.61
C PRO A 4 -9.83 8.37 0.02
N ILE A 5 -9.88 8.05 -1.27
CA ILE A 5 -8.89 7.24 -1.98
C ILE A 5 -8.29 8.01 -3.16
N GLN A 6 -6.96 7.92 -3.29
CA GLN A 6 -6.18 8.59 -4.34
C GLN A 6 -6.44 8.00 -5.74
N GLY A 7 -6.78 6.72 -5.84
CA GLY A 7 -7.04 6.03 -7.11
C GLY A 7 -8.45 6.20 -7.67
N GLY A 8 -9.47 6.43 -6.82
CA GLY A 8 -10.87 6.49 -7.26
C GLY A 8 -11.83 5.70 -6.36
N SER A 9 -13.01 5.37 -6.89
CA SER A 9 -14.06 4.61 -6.19
C SER A 9 -14.14 3.14 -6.63
N TRP A 10 -14.91 2.34 -5.88
CA TRP A 10 -15.17 0.93 -6.20
C TRP A 10 -15.85 0.75 -7.56
N ASP A 11 -16.65 1.74 -7.94
CA ASP A 11 -17.35 1.82 -9.23
C ASP A 11 -16.45 2.39 -10.35
N ARG A 12 -15.13 2.28 -10.20
CA ARG A 12 -14.12 2.64 -11.20
C ARG A 12 -14.17 4.11 -11.64
N VAL A 13 -14.70 4.99 -10.79
CA VAL A 13 -14.69 6.44 -11.06
C VAL A 13 -13.36 7.01 -10.56
N PRO A 14 -12.50 7.54 -11.42
CA PRO A 14 -11.17 7.99 -11.02
C PRO A 14 -11.24 9.20 -10.09
N ALA A 15 -10.23 9.35 -9.23
CA ALA A 15 -10.01 10.60 -8.50
C ALA A 15 -9.67 11.76 -9.45
N LYS A 16 -9.63 12.99 -8.95
CA LYS A 16 -9.34 14.17 -9.78
C LYS A 16 -7.87 14.56 -9.68
N VAL A 17 -7.14 14.44 -10.80
CA VAL A 17 -5.78 14.96 -10.92
C VAL A 17 -5.83 16.49 -10.96
N ARG A 18 -5.13 17.14 -10.03
CA ARG A 18 -5.01 18.61 -9.90
C ARG A 18 -3.72 19.14 -10.50
N ASP A 19 -2.62 18.40 -10.37
CA ASP A 19 -1.33 18.68 -11.01
C ASP A 19 -0.62 17.36 -11.29
N PHE A 20 0.16 17.29 -12.36
CA PHE A 20 0.96 16.12 -12.70
C PHE A 20 2.24 16.56 -13.40
N LYS A 21 3.39 16.05 -12.92
CA LYS A 21 4.70 16.37 -13.48
C LYS A 21 5.49 15.09 -13.68
N LYS A 22 6.14 14.99 -14.83
CA LYS A 22 7.01 13.87 -15.20
C LYS A 22 8.33 14.39 -15.72
N THR A 23 9.41 13.81 -15.24
CA THR A 23 10.77 13.95 -15.76
C THR A 23 11.32 12.56 -16.10
N SER A 24 12.57 12.47 -16.55
CA SER A 24 13.21 11.17 -16.81
C SER A 24 13.40 10.30 -15.56
N LYS A 25 13.47 10.90 -14.37
CA LYS A 25 13.76 10.18 -13.10
C LYS A 25 12.74 10.40 -12.00
N LYS A 26 11.72 11.24 -12.23
CA LYS A 26 10.72 11.62 -11.21
C LYS A 26 9.33 11.70 -11.80
N LEU A 27 8.35 11.16 -11.10
CA LEU A 27 6.93 11.45 -11.31
C LEU A 27 6.38 12.15 -10.08
N TYR A 28 5.45 13.07 -10.26
CA TYR A 28 4.71 13.73 -9.20
C TYR A 28 3.26 13.85 -9.61
N ALA A 29 2.35 13.58 -8.67
CA ALA A 29 0.93 13.81 -8.83
C ALA A 29 0.37 14.54 -7.60
N LYS A 30 -0.55 15.47 -7.85
CA LYS A 30 -1.39 16.11 -6.85
C LYS A 30 -2.83 15.78 -7.15
N ILE A 31 -3.50 15.17 -6.19
CA ILE A 31 -4.80 14.54 -6.36
C ILE A 31 -5.79 15.14 -5.37
N GLU A 32 -6.99 15.41 -5.86
CA GLU A 32 -8.19 15.49 -5.03
C GLU A 32 -8.84 14.11 -4.99
N PRO A 33 -8.83 13.45 -3.82
CA PRO A 33 -9.26 12.07 -3.72
C PRO A 33 -10.77 11.95 -3.88
N ARG A 34 -11.22 10.70 -4.05
CA ARG A 34 -12.64 10.36 -4.14
C ARG A 34 -13.01 9.44 -2.99
N HIS A 35 -14.15 9.70 -2.38
CA HIS A 35 -14.72 8.79 -1.38
C HIS A 35 -15.01 7.43 -2.02
N TRP A 36 -14.43 6.36 -1.49
CA TRP A 36 -14.51 5.01 -2.05
C TRP A 36 -15.95 4.57 -2.33
N ALA A 37 -16.80 4.54 -1.29
CA ALA A 37 -18.16 4.02 -1.37
C ALA A 37 -19.14 4.92 -2.16
N SER A 38 -19.19 6.21 -1.82
CA SER A 38 -20.17 7.14 -2.41
C SER A 38 -19.76 7.68 -3.78
N GLY A 39 -18.49 7.52 -4.15
CA GLY A 39 -17.95 8.07 -5.39
C GLY A 39 -17.89 9.60 -5.43
N LYS A 40 -18.15 10.32 -4.33
CA LYS A 40 -18.05 11.79 -4.31
C LYS A 40 -16.61 12.25 -4.18
N LEU A 41 -16.26 13.36 -4.82
CA LEU A 41 -14.96 14.00 -4.60
C LEU A 41 -14.86 14.55 -3.16
N CYS A 42 -13.64 14.57 -2.65
CA CYS A 42 -13.28 15.01 -1.31
C CYS A 42 -12.43 16.29 -1.39
N PRO A 43 -13.01 17.46 -1.76
CA PRO A 43 -12.27 18.69 -2.03
C PRO A 43 -11.53 19.27 -0.81
N GLU A 44 -11.91 18.85 0.38
CA GLU A 44 -11.27 19.20 1.65
C GLU A 44 -9.94 18.47 1.88
N MET A 45 -9.60 17.49 1.04
CA MET A 45 -8.36 16.72 1.12
C MET A 45 -7.53 16.89 -0.15
N VAL A 46 -6.21 16.98 0.03
CA VAL A 46 -5.22 16.97 -1.05
C VAL A 46 -4.21 15.88 -0.74
N MET A 47 -4.00 14.97 -1.70
CA MET A 47 -2.98 13.94 -1.62
C MET A 47 -1.92 14.19 -2.71
N GLU A 48 -0.66 14.19 -2.33
CA GLU A 48 0.49 14.38 -3.20
C GLU A 48 1.39 13.15 -3.10
N GLU A 49 1.87 12.67 -4.23
CA GLU A 49 2.89 11.61 -4.29
C GLU A 49 4.00 12.01 -5.25
N ALA A 50 5.23 11.62 -4.93
CA ALA A 50 6.35 11.72 -5.85
C ALA A 50 7.20 10.46 -5.78
N ILE A 51 7.48 9.84 -6.93
CA ILE A 51 8.34 8.67 -7.02
C ILE A 51 9.65 9.03 -7.72
N VAL A 52 10.76 8.58 -7.13
CA VAL A 52 12.12 8.72 -7.66
C VAL A 52 12.80 7.35 -7.61
N LEU A 53 13.45 6.97 -8.70
CA LEU A 53 14.29 5.78 -8.73
C LEU A 53 15.73 6.16 -8.34
N ASP A 54 16.21 5.61 -7.23
CA ASP A 54 17.59 5.73 -6.75
C ASP A 54 18.27 4.36 -6.79
N GLY A 55 19.10 4.15 -7.81
CA GLY A 55 19.68 2.84 -8.10
C GLY A 55 18.60 1.77 -8.28
N SER A 56 18.59 0.78 -7.38
CA SER A 56 17.63 -0.33 -7.38
C SER A 56 16.43 -0.12 -6.43
N VAL A 57 16.28 1.06 -5.85
CA VAL A 57 15.20 1.37 -4.90
C VAL A 57 14.37 2.53 -5.44
N ALA A 58 13.06 2.34 -5.53
CA ALA A 58 12.12 3.41 -5.76
C ALA A 58 11.71 4.02 -4.42
N ARG A 59 12.03 5.30 -4.20
CA ARG A 59 11.51 6.09 -3.08
C ARG A 59 10.25 6.80 -3.51
N ILE A 60 9.17 6.64 -2.74
CA ILE A 60 7.89 7.30 -2.94
C ILE A 60 7.64 8.19 -1.73
N SER A 61 7.57 9.50 -1.96
CA SER A 61 7.25 10.48 -0.93
C SER A 61 5.78 10.86 -1.03
N PHE A 62 5.06 10.71 0.06
CA PHE A 62 3.65 11.07 0.17
C PHE A 62 3.47 12.30 1.07
N ARG A 63 2.50 13.14 0.70
CA ARG A 63 1.96 14.19 1.55
C ARG A 63 0.44 14.18 1.46
N MET A 64 -0.23 14.25 2.59
CA MET A 64 -1.67 14.45 2.67
C MET A 64 -1.95 15.68 3.53
N SER A 65 -2.82 16.55 3.01
CA SER A 65 -3.33 17.74 3.68
C SER A 65 -4.85 17.62 3.81
N TYR A 66 -5.39 17.79 5.02
CA TYR A 66 -6.82 17.72 5.28
C TYR A 66 -7.33 18.99 5.97
N ALA A 67 -8.30 19.65 5.35
CA ALA A 67 -8.91 20.90 5.81
C ALA A 67 -10.40 20.76 6.19
N GLY A 68 -10.93 19.53 6.16
CA GLY A 68 -12.33 19.25 6.49
C GLY A 68 -12.62 19.27 8.00
N GLU A 69 -13.85 18.91 8.35
CA GLU A 69 -14.28 18.77 9.75
C GLU A 69 -13.67 17.52 10.40
N ASP A 70 -13.57 17.54 11.73
CA ASP A 70 -13.06 16.40 12.49
C ASP A 70 -13.91 15.16 12.25
N GLN A 71 -13.26 14.05 11.88
CA GLN A 71 -13.93 12.78 11.56
C GLN A 71 -14.12 11.86 12.79
N GLY A 72 -13.86 12.38 13.99
CA GLY A 72 -14.04 11.67 15.26
C GLY A 72 -12.90 10.70 15.57
N GLU A 73 -13.26 9.45 15.85
CA GLU A 73 -12.34 8.42 16.34
C GLU A 73 -11.19 8.12 15.37
N ALA A 74 -10.04 7.74 15.94
CA ALA A 74 -8.91 7.26 15.16
C ALA A 74 -9.25 5.95 14.44
N ARG A 75 -8.80 5.83 13.19
CA ARG A 75 -9.01 4.65 12.35
C ARG A 75 -7.70 4.27 11.67
N HIS A 76 -7.59 3.01 11.26
CA HIS A 76 -6.48 2.58 10.41
C HIS A 76 -6.48 3.37 9.10
N GLN A 77 -5.30 3.86 8.73
CA GLN A 77 -5.00 4.54 7.49
C GLN A 77 -3.91 3.75 6.76
N GLU A 78 -4.11 3.51 5.47
CA GLU A 78 -3.23 2.70 4.63
C GLU A 78 -2.11 3.54 4.01
N LEU A 79 -0.85 3.04 4.03
CA LEU A 79 0.34 3.86 3.77
C LEU A 79 1.39 3.23 2.83
N PRO A 80 1.15 3.11 1.52
CA PRO A 80 -0.14 2.98 0.85
C PRO A 80 -0.57 1.49 0.79
N ALA A 81 -1.77 1.25 0.28
CA ALA A 81 -2.11 -0.06 -0.25
C ALA A 81 -1.24 -0.44 -1.46
N VAL A 82 -0.69 -1.65 -1.45
CA VAL A 82 0.10 -2.21 -2.55
C VAL A 82 -0.60 -3.46 -3.06
N PHE A 83 -1.03 -3.39 -4.33
CA PHE A 83 -1.60 -4.52 -5.07
C PHE A 83 -0.48 -5.23 -5.82
N ILE A 84 -0.42 -6.54 -5.65
CA ILE A 84 0.69 -7.39 -6.07
C ILE A 84 0.14 -8.53 -6.89
N ASP A 85 0.87 -8.93 -7.92
CA ASP A 85 0.47 -10.02 -8.81
C ASP A 85 0.29 -11.34 -8.05
N GLY A 86 -0.73 -12.13 -8.43
CA GLY A 86 -0.94 -13.48 -7.89
C GLY A 86 0.23 -14.45 -8.17
N ALA A 87 1.14 -14.12 -9.08
CA ALA A 87 2.36 -14.87 -9.37
C ALA A 87 3.43 -14.82 -8.26
N LEU A 88 3.26 -13.96 -7.25
CA LEU A 88 4.14 -13.88 -6.08
C LEU A 88 3.40 -14.46 -4.86
N PRO A 89 3.32 -15.80 -4.71
CA PRO A 89 2.48 -16.42 -3.72
C PRO A 89 3.01 -16.31 -2.29
N ASN A 90 4.31 -16.11 -2.10
CA ASN A 90 4.99 -16.21 -0.80
C ASN A 90 5.08 -14.86 -0.11
N PHE A 91 4.58 -14.74 1.13
CA PHE A 91 4.54 -13.48 1.87
C PHE A 91 5.48 -13.53 3.08
N PHE A 92 6.55 -12.73 3.02
CA PHE A 92 7.61 -12.68 4.01
C PHE A 92 7.59 -11.40 4.84
N TYR A 93 7.81 -11.53 6.14
CA TYR A 93 8.03 -10.41 7.05
C TYR A 93 8.73 -10.90 8.33
N GLU A 94 9.18 -9.98 9.19
CA GLU A 94 9.76 -10.36 10.49
C GLU A 94 8.70 -10.29 11.60
N LYS A 95 8.41 -11.43 12.22
CA LYS A 95 7.48 -11.54 13.35
C LYS A 95 8.31 -11.76 14.61
N ALA A 96 8.33 -10.77 15.49
CA ALA A 96 9.14 -10.80 16.72
C ALA A 96 10.64 -11.11 16.44
N GLY A 97 11.21 -10.51 15.39
CA GLY A 97 12.61 -10.73 14.98
C GLY A 97 12.88 -12.03 14.24
N VAL A 98 11.85 -12.86 13.99
CA VAL A 98 11.98 -14.10 13.23
C VAL A 98 11.39 -13.92 11.83
N LEU A 99 12.19 -14.22 10.81
CA LEU A 99 11.72 -14.25 9.43
C LEU A 99 10.62 -15.29 9.28
N THR A 100 9.45 -14.85 8.85
CA THR A 100 8.23 -15.64 8.72
C THR A 100 7.78 -15.62 7.26
N ASN A 101 7.39 -16.79 6.72
CA ASN A 101 6.59 -16.91 5.51
C ASN A 101 5.18 -17.34 5.92
N GLU A 102 4.21 -16.43 5.91
CA GLU A 102 2.83 -16.70 6.35
C GLU A 102 1.88 -16.36 5.20
N ALA A 103 1.14 -17.34 4.69
CA ALA A 103 0.21 -17.09 3.60
C ALA A 103 -0.86 -16.06 4.02
N PRO A 104 -1.11 -15.01 3.22
CA PRO A 104 -2.18 -14.06 3.50
C PRO A 104 -3.55 -14.76 3.49
N ARG A 105 -4.51 -14.17 4.21
CA ARG A 105 -5.90 -14.65 4.21
C ARG A 105 -6.50 -14.55 2.81
N ILE A 106 -7.28 -15.56 2.42
CA ILE A 106 -8.01 -15.55 1.14
C ILE A 106 -9.38 -14.92 1.36
N LEU A 107 -9.69 -13.88 0.58
CA LEU A 107 -11.01 -13.24 0.65
C LEU A 107 -12.10 -14.14 0.06
N ALA A 108 -13.28 -14.10 0.67
CA ALA A 108 -14.49 -14.65 0.08
C ALA A 108 -14.92 -13.79 -1.12
N GLU A 109 -15.06 -14.40 -2.30
CA GLU A 109 -15.37 -13.68 -3.55
C GLU A 109 -16.32 -14.49 -4.43
N ASN A 110 -17.38 -13.86 -4.96
CA ASN A 110 -18.30 -14.47 -5.93
C ASN A 110 -18.84 -15.86 -5.50
N GLY A 111 -19.15 -16.03 -4.22
CA GLY A 111 -19.64 -17.29 -3.65
C GLY A 111 -18.56 -18.36 -3.42
N ARG A 112 -17.27 -18.03 -3.60
CA ARG A 112 -16.15 -18.91 -3.27
C ARG A 112 -15.79 -18.80 -1.78
N GLU A 113 -15.34 -19.92 -1.22
CA GLU A 113 -14.88 -20.01 0.17
C GLU A 113 -13.68 -19.08 0.43
N GLY A 114 -13.73 -18.38 1.56
CA GLY A 114 -12.73 -17.45 2.03
C GLY A 114 -13.19 -16.84 3.35
N VAL A 115 -12.50 -15.79 3.80
CA VAL A 115 -12.88 -15.03 4.99
C VAL A 115 -13.39 -13.65 4.62
N ASP A 116 -14.30 -13.13 5.44
CA ASP A 116 -14.69 -11.74 5.39
C ASP A 116 -13.67 -10.87 6.13
N GLY A 117 -13.35 -9.72 5.53
CA GLY A 117 -12.49 -8.71 6.14
C GLY A 117 -10.98 -8.97 5.98
N LEU A 118 -10.21 -7.97 6.36
CA LEU A 118 -8.76 -7.93 6.16
C LEU A 118 -8.04 -8.61 7.34
N GLY A 119 -6.92 -9.30 7.08
CA GLY A 119 -6.09 -9.87 8.14
C GLY A 119 -5.12 -8.83 8.70
N LEU A 120 -5.08 -8.64 10.01
CA LEU A 120 -4.10 -7.76 10.67
C LEU A 120 -2.83 -8.53 11.05
N GLY A 121 -1.68 -7.89 10.85
CA GLY A 121 -0.37 -8.41 11.22
C GLY A 121 0.59 -7.29 11.63
N ALA A 122 1.76 -7.67 12.11
CA ALA A 122 2.82 -6.72 12.47
C ALA A 122 4.19 -7.26 12.08
N SER A 123 5.00 -6.40 11.46
CA SER A 123 6.39 -6.64 11.09
C SER A 123 7.33 -5.84 11.99
N THR A 124 8.22 -6.51 12.72
CA THR A 124 9.22 -5.84 13.58
C THR A 124 10.29 -5.11 12.79
N SER A 125 10.41 -5.40 11.50
CA SER A 125 11.39 -4.77 10.62
C SER A 125 10.81 -3.65 9.76
N GLU A 126 9.50 -3.36 9.90
CA GLU A 126 8.75 -2.34 9.14
C GLU A 126 8.72 -2.56 7.61
N TRP A 127 9.21 -3.73 7.16
CA TRP A 127 9.13 -4.18 5.78
C TRP A 127 8.38 -5.50 5.67
N VAL A 128 7.83 -5.73 4.48
CA VAL A 128 7.24 -6.98 4.03
C VAL A 128 7.70 -7.27 2.60
N ALA A 129 7.62 -8.52 2.16
CA ALA A 129 7.97 -8.91 0.80
C ALA A 129 7.00 -9.96 0.25
N TYR A 130 6.77 -9.90 -1.06
CA TYR A 130 6.07 -10.94 -1.80
C TYR A 130 7.02 -11.52 -2.86
N LEU A 131 7.23 -12.83 -2.82
CA LEU A 131 8.19 -13.53 -3.68
C LEU A 131 7.51 -14.66 -4.46
N ASP A 132 8.10 -15.01 -5.60
CA ASP A 132 7.87 -16.26 -6.32
C ASP A 132 8.53 -17.44 -5.59
N ASP A 133 8.42 -18.64 -6.19
CA ASP A 133 8.98 -19.87 -5.64
C ASP A 133 10.51 -19.97 -5.82
N ASP A 134 11.09 -19.15 -6.70
CA ASP A 134 12.54 -19.00 -6.89
C ASP A 134 13.15 -17.95 -5.93
N GLY A 135 12.32 -17.34 -5.09
CA GLY A 135 12.73 -16.36 -4.09
C GLY A 135 12.97 -14.95 -4.62
N TRP A 136 12.49 -14.64 -5.83
CA TRP A 136 12.54 -13.31 -6.43
C TRP A 136 11.18 -12.61 -6.27
N GLY A 137 11.17 -11.30 -5.99
CA GLY A 137 9.91 -10.58 -5.93
C GLY A 137 10.03 -9.12 -5.58
N VAL A 138 9.03 -8.61 -4.87
CA VAL A 138 8.92 -7.21 -4.45
C VAL A 138 9.06 -7.08 -2.94
N GLY A 139 9.85 -6.11 -2.48
CA GLY A 139 9.90 -5.66 -1.11
C GLY A 139 9.20 -4.31 -0.95
N ILE A 140 8.51 -4.13 0.17
CA ILE A 140 7.87 -2.87 0.58
C ILE A 140 8.38 -2.50 1.97
N TYR A 141 9.02 -1.34 2.10
CA TYR A 141 9.50 -0.80 3.37
C TYR A 141 8.82 0.54 3.68
N THR A 142 8.19 0.61 4.85
CA THR A 142 7.43 1.79 5.30
C THR A 142 7.94 2.23 6.68
N PRO A 143 8.99 3.06 6.75
CA PRO A 143 9.62 3.45 8.00
C PRO A 143 8.62 3.91 9.08
N GLY A 144 8.85 3.49 10.32
CA GLY A 144 7.99 3.83 11.46
C GLY A 144 6.58 3.22 11.40
N THR A 145 6.38 2.17 10.58
CA THR A 145 5.08 1.51 10.41
C THR A 145 5.25 0.00 10.52
N THR A 146 4.87 -0.55 11.66
CA THR A 146 5.02 -1.98 11.94
C THR A 146 3.75 -2.76 11.64
N GLU A 147 2.57 -2.17 11.85
CA GLU A 147 1.29 -2.81 11.56
C GLU A 147 1.04 -2.85 10.05
N PHE A 148 0.39 -3.91 9.60
CA PHE A 148 -0.11 -4.02 8.24
C PHE A 148 -1.40 -4.81 8.20
N THR A 149 -2.11 -4.70 7.08
CA THR A 149 -3.13 -5.67 6.70
C THR A 149 -2.81 -6.31 5.37
N ALA A 150 -3.09 -7.60 5.23
CA ALA A 150 -2.80 -8.38 4.03
C ALA A 150 -3.91 -9.39 3.71
N TYR A 151 -4.13 -9.62 2.43
CA TYR A 151 -5.05 -10.63 1.92
C TYR A 151 -4.68 -11.06 0.50
N ARG A 152 -5.39 -12.06 -0.01
CA ARG A 152 -5.36 -12.49 -1.41
C ARG A 152 -6.76 -12.58 -1.99
N ALA A 153 -6.98 -11.88 -3.09
CA ALA A 153 -8.10 -12.04 -3.99
C ALA A 153 -7.76 -13.10 -5.03
N ARG A 154 -8.61 -14.12 -5.19
CA ARG A 154 -8.33 -15.22 -6.13
C ARG A 154 -8.70 -14.84 -7.57
N GLY A 155 -9.59 -13.87 -7.77
CA GLY A 155 -10.05 -13.49 -9.11
C GLY A 155 -10.58 -14.70 -9.88
N ASP A 156 -10.18 -14.89 -11.13
CA ASP A 156 -10.38 -16.11 -11.94
C ASP A 156 -9.19 -17.07 -11.91
N GLY A 157 -8.17 -16.79 -11.08
CA GLY A 157 -6.95 -17.58 -10.95
C GLY A 157 -5.84 -17.21 -11.94
N THR A 158 -6.09 -16.30 -12.89
CA THR A 158 -5.05 -15.84 -13.82
C THR A 158 -4.09 -14.86 -13.14
N THR A 159 -2.81 -14.98 -13.47
CA THR A 159 -1.71 -14.13 -12.97
C THR A 159 -1.04 -13.36 -14.12
N GLY A 160 -0.11 -12.46 -13.81
CA GLY A 160 0.57 -11.61 -14.79
C GLY A 160 -0.14 -10.28 -15.05
N GLU A 161 0.39 -9.49 -15.99
CA GLU A 161 -0.04 -8.10 -16.24
C GLU A 161 -1.55 -7.92 -16.53
N LYS A 162 -2.22 -8.97 -17.04
CA LYS A 162 -3.66 -9.00 -17.33
C LYS A 162 -4.43 -9.97 -16.44
N GLY A 163 -3.75 -10.58 -15.47
CA GLY A 163 -4.31 -11.51 -14.52
C GLY A 163 -5.24 -10.81 -13.55
N SER A 164 -6.20 -11.56 -13.00
CA SER A 164 -7.14 -11.03 -12.02
C SER A 164 -6.86 -11.48 -10.58
N ALA A 165 -5.99 -12.48 -10.38
CA ALA A 165 -5.54 -12.87 -9.06
C ALA A 165 -4.58 -11.82 -8.50
N CYS A 166 -4.79 -11.42 -7.26
CA CYS A 166 -4.05 -10.32 -6.65
C CYS A 166 -3.78 -10.59 -5.17
N SER A 167 -2.52 -10.42 -4.77
CA SER A 167 -2.15 -10.29 -3.36
C SER A 167 -2.18 -8.81 -2.96
N TYR A 168 -2.42 -8.57 -1.68
CA TYR A 168 -2.58 -7.23 -1.14
C TYR A 168 -1.78 -7.08 0.14
N VAL A 169 -1.15 -5.92 0.31
CA VAL A 169 -0.71 -5.47 1.63
C VAL A 169 -0.85 -3.96 1.76
N ALA A 170 -1.27 -3.49 2.92
CA ALA A 170 -1.24 -2.09 3.30
C ALA A 170 -0.61 -1.93 4.68
N PRO A 171 0.53 -1.23 4.81
CA PRO A 171 1.04 -0.76 6.09
C PRO A 171 0.01 0.17 6.74
N LEU A 172 -0.16 0.07 8.05
CA LEU A 172 -1.21 0.76 8.80
C LEU A 172 -0.62 1.70 9.85
N ARG A 173 -1.12 2.94 9.89
CA ARG A 173 -1.06 3.79 11.09
C ARG A 173 -2.47 4.15 11.52
N THR A 174 -2.66 4.29 12.83
CA THR A 174 -3.96 4.62 13.40
C THR A 174 -3.99 6.06 13.87
N PHE A 175 -4.79 6.90 13.21
CA PHE A 175 -4.99 8.29 13.60
C PHE A 175 -6.37 8.78 13.14
N SER A 176 -6.85 9.87 13.76
CA SER A 176 -8.07 10.55 13.36
C SER A 176 -7.77 11.65 12.34
N LEU A 177 -8.71 11.90 11.42
CA LEU A 177 -8.62 13.04 10.53
C LEU A 177 -9.21 14.26 11.25
N THR A 178 -8.34 15.16 11.69
CA THR A 178 -8.70 16.43 12.34
C THR A 178 -8.40 17.60 11.43
N LYS A 179 -9.15 18.69 11.60
CA LYS A 179 -8.99 19.89 10.79
C LYS A 179 -7.56 20.42 10.82
N GLY A 180 -6.95 20.59 9.65
CA GLY A 180 -5.58 21.07 9.50
C GLY A 180 -4.51 19.97 9.61
N LEU A 181 -4.90 18.70 9.63
CA LEU A 181 -3.97 17.58 9.64
C LEU A 181 -3.08 17.58 8.39
N GLU A 182 -1.78 17.44 8.63
CA GLU A 182 -0.76 17.23 7.61
C GLU A 182 -0.05 15.91 7.91
N VAL A 183 0.01 15.00 6.95
CA VAL A 183 0.73 13.74 7.05
C VAL A 183 1.78 13.69 5.96
N LYS A 184 3.02 13.33 6.32
CA LYS A 184 4.11 13.11 5.37
C LYS A 184 4.81 11.80 5.73
N TYR A 185 5.15 11.02 4.72
CA TYR A 185 5.87 9.78 4.90
C TYR A 185 6.54 9.37 3.60
N ASP A 186 7.58 8.54 3.71
CA ASP A 186 8.24 7.90 2.59
C ASP A 186 7.94 6.40 2.62
N VAL A 187 7.86 5.81 1.43
CA VAL A 187 7.79 4.36 1.20
C VAL A 187 8.86 3.98 0.21
N TYR A 188 9.46 2.82 0.40
CA TYR A 188 10.52 2.31 -0.46
C TYR A 188 10.11 0.99 -1.06
N LEU A 189 10.21 0.89 -2.38
CA LEU A 189 9.96 -0.33 -3.13
C LEU A 189 11.26 -0.79 -3.79
N THR A 190 11.50 -2.09 -3.79
CA THR A 190 12.61 -2.69 -4.54
C THR A 190 12.23 -4.08 -5.01
N ILE A 191 12.92 -4.58 -6.04
CA ILE A 191 12.71 -5.91 -6.59
C ILE A 191 13.99 -6.72 -6.55
N GLY A 192 13.93 -8.01 -6.29
CA GLY A 192 15.12 -8.86 -6.19
C GLY A 192 14.90 -10.08 -5.31
N THR A 193 15.99 -10.74 -4.94
CA THR A 193 15.92 -11.82 -3.95
C THR A 193 15.64 -11.28 -2.55
N LEU A 194 15.18 -12.14 -1.63
CA LEU A 194 14.91 -11.73 -0.25
C LEU A 194 16.14 -11.08 0.43
N ASP A 195 17.33 -11.63 0.21
CA ASP A 195 18.57 -11.09 0.78
C ASP A 195 18.93 -9.72 0.18
N GLU A 196 18.71 -9.53 -1.12
CA GLU A 196 18.90 -8.23 -1.77
C GLU A 196 17.92 -7.19 -1.23
N ILE A 197 16.63 -7.56 -1.10
CA ILE A 197 15.58 -6.70 -0.55
C ILE A 197 15.96 -6.25 0.86
N LYS A 198 16.26 -7.20 1.75
CA LYS A 198 16.66 -6.92 3.13
C LYS A 198 17.92 -6.05 3.20
N GLY A 199 18.94 -6.40 2.42
CA GLY A 199 20.20 -5.66 2.38
C GLY A 199 20.05 -4.22 1.87
N ARG A 200 19.11 -3.97 0.95
CA ARG A 200 18.80 -2.61 0.47
C ARG A 200 18.03 -1.81 1.52
N PHE A 201 17.04 -2.40 2.19
CA PHE A 201 16.29 -1.72 3.23
C PHE A 201 17.12 -1.40 4.47
N GLU A 202 18.04 -2.29 4.86
CA GLU A 202 18.91 -2.03 6.01
C GLU A 202 19.85 -0.84 5.78
N LYS A 203 20.30 -0.62 4.54
CA LYS A 203 21.09 0.57 4.17
C LYS A 203 20.31 1.88 4.24
N LEU A 204 18.98 1.84 4.17
CA LEU A 204 18.13 3.03 4.27
C LEU A 204 17.89 3.48 5.72
N LYS A 205 18.19 2.61 6.70
CA LYS A 205 18.04 2.91 8.14
C LYS A 205 19.27 3.63 8.72
N GLN A 206 20.37 3.69 7.98
CA GLN A 206 21.64 4.34 8.36
C GLN A 206 21.62 5.82 8.02
#